data_AF-A0A4S2ACD0-F1
#
_entry.id   AF-A0A4S2ACD0-F1
#
_cell.length_a   1.000
_cell.length_b   1.000
_cell.length_c   1.000
_cell.angle_alpha   90.00
_cell.angle_beta   90.00
_cell.angle_gamma   90.00
#
_symmetry.space_group_name_H-M   'P 1'
#
loop_
_entity.id
_entity.type
_entity.pdbx_description
1 polymer ?
#
loop_
_entity_poly.entity_id
_entity_poly.type
_entity_poly.pdbx_seq_one_letter_code
_entity_poly.pdbx_strand_id
1 'polypeptide(L)'
;MNEFETLTHIIPKVGSVSRIFSNIVAGRGISKEDVNILVEFRDTIPNGTTIEHETISAILNLPHEKFSLMLNSLSFGLKNVIGTYKTYHILLDDMKLSQLWDYDLQSVECRLEEQLYKLRKIDKDLIETSNSYEMTPFNGMSPSEISVLERRYYRLKAEYDKEKVRLDAINEERKTIINMTSNIGNDIFERISLKCNQLLAVVENYVDSDSQKEQDAKKEEPEAISYFPLSLIANIHEVCNGEQFAETDSIDFFHAINLHSNLHPIQINNGEKVRVCYLISCLADTLESPQREQWLNGILANLDIKMSFYRSKYRQPISDMPSESNKTFADALREIFGK
;
A
#
# COMPACT_ATOMS: atom_id res chain seq x y z
N MET A 1 -14.32 9.95 -21.37
CA MET A 1 -13.75 9.41 -20.13
C MET A 1 -12.29 9.83 -20.17
N ASN A 2 -11.87 10.72 -19.27
CA ASN A 2 -10.59 11.42 -19.39
C ASN A 2 -9.43 10.43 -19.20
N GLU A 3 -8.43 10.47 -20.09
CA GLU A 3 -7.36 9.46 -20.24
C GLU A 3 -6.33 9.37 -19.09
N PHE A 4 -6.62 9.91 -17.89
CA PHE A 4 -5.68 9.97 -16.74
C PHE A 4 -6.29 9.69 -15.36
N GLU A 5 -7.61 9.46 -15.28
CA GLU A 5 -8.29 9.30 -13.99
C GLU A 5 -7.83 8.02 -13.26
N THR A 6 -7.59 6.94 -13.99
CA THR A 6 -7.47 5.63 -13.34
C THR A 6 -6.13 5.43 -12.61
N LEU A 7 -4.97 5.79 -13.18
CA LEU A 7 -3.68 5.67 -12.48
C LEU A 7 -3.58 6.59 -11.25
N THR A 8 -4.09 7.82 -11.37
CA THR A 8 -4.16 8.76 -10.24
C THR A 8 -5.14 8.30 -9.15
N HIS A 9 -6.17 7.52 -9.51
CA HIS A 9 -7.06 6.88 -8.55
C HIS A 9 -6.53 5.55 -7.99
N ILE A 10 -5.71 4.79 -8.72
CA ILE A 10 -5.17 3.49 -8.29
C ILE A 10 -4.11 3.67 -7.19
N ILE A 11 -3.17 4.61 -7.35
CA ILE A 11 -2.05 4.78 -6.40
C ILE A 11 -2.55 5.00 -4.95
N PRO A 12 -3.52 5.91 -4.68
CA PRO A 12 -4.08 6.08 -3.35
C PRO A 12 -4.81 4.83 -2.82
N LYS A 13 -5.49 4.09 -3.70
CA LYS A 13 -6.17 2.83 -3.32
C LYS A 13 -5.15 1.76 -2.91
N VAL A 14 -4.08 1.56 -3.68
CA VAL A 14 -2.98 0.64 -3.33
C VAL A 14 -2.28 1.08 -2.04
N GLY A 15 -2.03 2.38 -1.87
CA GLY A 15 -1.45 2.92 -0.63
C GLY A 15 -2.35 2.67 0.59
N SER A 16 -3.67 2.81 0.44
CA SER A 16 -4.64 2.52 1.51
C SER A 16 -4.61 1.04 1.90
N VAL A 17 -4.59 0.14 0.93
CA VAL A 17 -4.46 -1.31 1.16
C VAL A 17 -3.13 -1.63 1.85
N SER A 18 -2.01 -1.06 1.38
CA SER A 18 -0.69 -1.23 2.00
C SER A 18 -0.66 -0.79 3.46
N ARG A 19 -1.32 0.33 3.77
CA ARG A 19 -1.48 0.82 5.15
C ARG A 19 -2.30 -0.15 6.01
N ILE A 20 -3.39 -0.71 5.48
CA ILE A 20 -4.23 -1.69 6.19
C ILE A 20 -3.41 -2.94 6.52
N PHE A 21 -2.71 -3.52 5.54
CA PHE A 21 -1.82 -4.67 5.75
C PHE A 21 -0.76 -4.37 6.82
N SER A 22 -0.13 -3.20 6.75
CA SER A 22 0.87 -2.76 7.73
C SER A 22 0.28 -2.57 9.13
N ASN A 23 -0.95 -2.06 9.25
CA ASN A 23 -1.64 -1.90 10.53
C ASN A 23 -1.94 -3.24 11.19
N ILE A 24 -2.42 -4.22 10.41
CA ILE A 24 -2.71 -5.57 10.90
C ILE A 24 -1.43 -6.20 11.45
N VAL A 25 -0.36 -6.20 10.67
CA VAL A 25 0.93 -6.79 11.06
C VAL A 25 1.55 -6.06 12.26
N ALA A 26 1.34 -4.75 12.38
CA ALA A 26 1.75 -3.97 13.55
C ALA A 26 0.85 -4.17 14.79
N GLY A 27 -0.16 -5.04 14.73
CA GLY A 27 -1.07 -5.33 15.85
C GLY A 27 -2.08 -4.21 16.14
N ARG A 28 -2.27 -3.24 15.23
CA ARG A 28 -3.26 -2.15 15.40
C ARG A 28 -4.70 -2.59 15.10
N GLY A 29 -4.89 -3.81 14.59
CA GLY A 29 -6.18 -4.35 14.21
C GLY A 29 -6.71 -3.81 12.88
N ILE A 30 -7.98 -4.10 12.61
CA ILE A 30 -8.70 -3.74 11.38
C ILE A 30 -10.11 -3.24 11.73
N SER A 31 -10.59 -2.19 11.05
CA SER A 31 -11.95 -1.67 11.20
C SER A 31 -12.91 -2.14 10.10
N LYS A 32 -14.23 -1.88 10.27
CA LYS A 32 -15.24 -2.14 9.23
C LYS A 32 -14.98 -1.31 7.98
N GLU A 33 -14.55 -0.05 8.15
CA GLU A 33 -14.18 0.84 7.05
C GLU A 33 -12.97 0.29 6.28
N ASP A 34 -11.95 -0.23 6.99
CA ASP A 34 -10.80 -0.86 6.36
C ASP A 34 -11.22 -2.09 5.54
N VAL A 35 -12.11 -2.93 6.06
CA VAL A 35 -12.65 -4.08 5.29
C VAL A 35 -13.42 -3.63 4.05
N ASN A 36 -14.21 -2.55 4.14
CA ASN A 36 -14.92 -2.00 2.98
C ASN A 36 -13.93 -1.51 1.90
N ILE A 37 -12.81 -0.89 2.29
CA ILE A 37 -11.74 -0.50 1.37
C ILE A 37 -11.13 -1.73 0.68
N LEU A 38 -10.90 -2.83 1.41
CA LEU A 38 -10.38 -4.08 0.85
C LEU A 38 -11.36 -4.70 -0.16
N VAL A 39 -12.65 -4.74 0.17
CA VAL A 39 -13.71 -5.24 -0.72
C VAL A 39 -13.83 -4.36 -1.96
N GLU A 40 -13.85 -3.04 -1.79
CA GLU A 40 -13.90 -2.10 -2.91
C GLU A 40 -12.66 -2.25 -3.81
N PHE A 41 -11.47 -2.40 -3.24
CA PHE A 41 -10.26 -2.65 -4.01
C PHE A 41 -10.38 -3.94 -4.81
N ARG A 42 -10.82 -5.03 -4.19
CA ARG A 42 -11.03 -6.30 -4.86
C ARG A 42 -12.02 -6.17 -6.02
N ASP A 43 -13.09 -5.40 -5.88
CA ASP A 43 -14.15 -5.35 -6.90
C ASP A 43 -13.91 -4.30 -7.99
N THR A 44 -13.25 -3.19 -7.66
CA THR A 44 -13.09 -2.02 -8.55
C THR A 44 -11.73 -1.90 -9.21
N ILE A 45 -10.70 -2.61 -8.72
CA ILE A 45 -9.36 -2.47 -9.30
C ILE A 45 -9.36 -2.98 -10.76
N PRO A 46 -8.86 -2.20 -11.73
CA PRO A 46 -8.84 -2.60 -13.14
C PRO A 46 -8.02 -3.87 -13.36
N ASN A 47 -8.33 -4.58 -14.43
CA ASN A 47 -7.53 -5.74 -14.84
C ASN A 47 -6.20 -5.29 -15.48
N GLY A 48 -5.26 -6.23 -15.61
CA GLY A 48 -3.92 -5.95 -16.15
C GLY A 48 -3.95 -5.26 -17.52
N THR A 49 -4.86 -5.64 -18.41
CA THR A 49 -4.97 -5.06 -19.76
C THR A 49 -5.46 -3.60 -19.76
N THR A 50 -6.37 -3.24 -18.85
CA THR A 50 -6.81 -1.85 -18.70
C THR A 50 -5.69 -1.00 -18.12
N ILE A 51 -4.96 -1.51 -17.12
CA ILE A 51 -3.77 -0.83 -16.58
C ILE A 51 -2.71 -0.66 -17.66
N GLU A 52 -2.48 -1.67 -18.49
CA GLU A 52 -1.50 -1.61 -19.57
C GLU A 52 -1.83 -0.50 -20.58
N HIS A 53 -3.06 -0.45 -21.08
CA HIS A 53 -3.51 0.59 -22.00
C HIS A 53 -3.34 2.01 -21.41
N GLU A 54 -3.67 2.18 -20.13
CA GLU A 54 -3.54 3.47 -19.46
C GLU A 54 -2.10 3.82 -19.12
N THR A 55 -1.25 2.83 -18.85
CA THR A 55 0.18 3.02 -18.69
C THR A 55 0.79 3.52 -19.99
N ILE A 56 0.42 2.92 -21.13
CA ILE A 56 0.82 3.39 -22.47
C ILE A 56 0.31 4.82 -22.74
N SER A 57 -0.95 5.12 -22.41
CA SER A 57 -1.50 6.48 -22.55
C SER A 57 -0.76 7.51 -21.68
N ALA A 58 -0.39 7.12 -20.46
CA ALA A 58 0.38 7.96 -19.54
C ALA A 58 1.79 8.24 -20.07
N ILE A 59 2.46 7.25 -20.66
CA ILE A 59 3.76 7.42 -21.34
C ILE A 59 3.68 8.47 -22.46
N LEU A 60 2.60 8.44 -23.25
CA LEU A 60 2.49 9.28 -24.45
C LEU A 60 2.21 10.76 -24.15
N ASN A 61 1.67 11.06 -22.97
CA ASN A 61 1.07 12.36 -22.70
C ASN A 61 1.63 13.08 -21.45
N LEU A 62 2.36 12.40 -20.57
CA LEU A 62 2.97 13.00 -19.38
C LEU A 62 4.48 13.21 -19.57
N PRO A 63 5.07 14.23 -18.91
CA PRO A 63 6.52 14.34 -18.81
C PRO A 63 7.12 13.10 -18.14
N HIS A 64 8.24 12.62 -18.67
CA HIS A 64 8.93 11.40 -18.24
C HIS A 64 9.15 11.32 -16.72
N GLU A 65 9.64 12.38 -16.11
CA GLU A 65 9.86 12.46 -14.66
C GLU A 65 8.58 12.21 -13.84
N LYS A 66 7.44 12.77 -14.26
CA LYS A 66 6.15 12.59 -13.56
C LYS A 66 5.61 11.17 -13.75
N PHE A 67 5.77 10.61 -14.94
CA PHE A 67 5.37 9.25 -15.24
C PHE A 67 6.19 8.23 -14.44
N SER A 68 7.52 8.37 -14.44
CA SER A 68 8.44 7.50 -13.72
C SER A 68 8.19 7.53 -12.21
N LEU A 69 7.97 8.70 -11.61
CA LEU A 69 7.60 8.83 -10.20
C LEU A 69 6.27 8.13 -9.86
N MET A 70 5.26 8.23 -10.73
CA MET A 70 3.96 7.58 -10.52
C MET A 70 4.07 6.05 -10.61
N LEU A 71 4.78 5.52 -11.62
CA LEU A 71 5.01 4.08 -11.74
C LEU A 71 5.84 3.52 -10.60
N ASN A 72 6.90 4.21 -10.18
CA ASN A 72 7.72 3.77 -9.04
C ASN A 72 6.92 3.75 -7.74
N SER A 73 6.07 4.76 -7.51
CA SER A 73 5.17 4.80 -6.35
C SER A 73 4.15 3.66 -6.37
N LEU A 74 3.58 3.38 -7.54
CA LEU A 74 2.65 2.26 -7.73
C LEU A 74 3.34 0.91 -7.51
N SER A 75 4.50 0.70 -8.14
CA SER A 75 5.32 -0.51 -8.01
C SER A 75 5.70 -0.76 -6.55
N PHE A 76 6.18 0.26 -5.84
CA PHE A 76 6.51 0.16 -4.42
C PHE A 76 5.30 -0.23 -3.56
N GLY A 77 4.15 0.43 -3.77
CA GLY A 77 2.91 0.10 -3.06
C GLY A 77 2.46 -1.34 -3.29
N LEU A 78 2.52 -1.82 -4.54
CA LEU A 78 2.16 -3.19 -4.91
C LEU A 78 3.13 -4.21 -4.28
N LYS A 79 4.45 -3.98 -4.39
CA LYS A 79 5.48 -4.83 -3.77
C LYS A 79 5.31 -4.92 -2.26
N ASN A 80 4.99 -3.82 -1.59
CA ASN A 80 4.73 -3.83 -0.15
C ASN A 80 3.53 -4.70 0.23
N VAL A 81 2.41 -4.60 -0.48
CA VAL A 81 1.23 -5.45 -0.22
C VAL A 81 1.58 -6.93 -0.43
N ILE A 82 2.20 -7.26 -1.56
CA ILE A 82 2.61 -8.63 -1.90
C ILE A 82 3.61 -9.20 -0.89
N GLY A 83 4.63 -8.43 -0.53
CA GLY A 83 5.68 -8.83 0.41
C GLY A 83 5.12 -9.02 1.83
N THR A 84 4.25 -8.12 2.27
CA THR A 84 3.56 -8.23 3.56
C THR A 84 2.70 -9.48 3.59
N TYR A 85 1.93 -9.73 2.52
CA TYR A 85 1.13 -10.95 2.41
C TYR A 85 2.01 -12.20 2.47
N LYS A 86 3.05 -12.31 1.63
CA LYS A 86 3.95 -13.48 1.61
C LYS A 86 4.53 -13.79 2.99
N THR A 87 4.93 -12.75 3.72
CA THR A 87 5.54 -12.87 5.05
C THR A 87 4.54 -13.26 6.13
N TYR A 88 3.32 -12.70 6.07
CA TYR A 88 2.32 -12.81 7.16
C TYR A 88 1.00 -13.50 6.74
N HIS A 89 0.99 -14.28 5.65
CA HIS A 89 -0.22 -14.91 5.10
C HIS A 89 -0.97 -15.76 6.15
N ILE A 90 -0.26 -16.53 6.97
CA ILE A 90 -0.87 -17.34 8.05
C ILE A 90 -1.71 -16.46 9.00
N LEU A 91 -1.19 -15.30 9.39
CA LEU A 91 -1.91 -14.37 10.27
C LEU A 91 -3.12 -13.78 9.56
N LEU A 92 -2.94 -13.35 8.31
CA LEU A 92 -3.97 -12.65 7.53
C LEU A 92 -5.13 -13.58 7.16
N ASP A 93 -4.83 -14.80 6.75
CA ASP A 93 -5.84 -15.77 6.29
C ASP A 93 -6.63 -16.41 7.44
N ASP A 94 -6.07 -16.45 8.66
CA ASP A 94 -6.78 -16.93 9.85
C ASP A 94 -7.74 -15.85 10.43
N MET A 95 -7.63 -14.60 9.98
CA MET A 95 -8.52 -13.53 10.44
C MET A 95 -9.95 -13.71 9.97
N LYS A 96 -10.87 -13.90 10.92
CA LYS A 96 -12.31 -13.91 10.66
C LYS A 96 -12.88 -12.50 10.62
N LEU A 97 -12.75 -11.84 9.47
CA LEU A 97 -13.24 -10.48 9.27
C LEU A 97 -14.75 -10.33 9.46
N SER A 98 -15.52 -11.40 9.23
CA SER A 98 -16.97 -11.41 9.48
C SER A 98 -17.33 -11.11 10.93
N GLN A 99 -16.44 -11.41 11.89
CA GLN A 99 -16.68 -11.18 13.32
C GLN A 99 -16.88 -9.70 13.67
N LEU A 100 -16.39 -8.78 12.83
CA LEU A 100 -16.62 -7.35 13.02
C LEU A 100 -18.11 -6.99 13.01
N TRP A 101 -18.95 -7.78 12.34
CA TRP A 101 -20.40 -7.59 12.24
C TRP A 101 -21.23 -8.46 13.20
N ASP A 102 -20.61 -9.29 14.04
CA ASP A 102 -21.34 -10.20 14.94
C ASP A 102 -22.31 -9.43 15.85
N TYR A 103 -21.86 -8.30 16.40
CA TYR A 103 -22.71 -7.43 17.23
C TYR A 103 -23.87 -6.82 16.46
N ASP A 104 -23.65 -6.35 15.23
CA ASP A 104 -24.71 -5.75 14.42
C ASP A 104 -25.75 -6.79 14.04
N LEU A 105 -25.30 -8.00 13.66
CA LEU A 105 -26.19 -9.10 13.33
C LEU A 105 -27.02 -9.51 14.56
N GLN A 106 -26.39 -9.66 15.72
CA GLN A 106 -27.09 -10.00 16.97
C GLN A 106 -28.13 -8.93 17.35
N SER A 107 -27.78 -7.65 17.22
CA SER A 107 -28.69 -6.53 17.49
C SER A 107 -29.94 -6.57 16.58
N VAL A 108 -29.73 -6.83 15.29
CA VAL A 108 -30.83 -6.96 14.31
C VAL A 108 -31.68 -8.21 14.59
N GLU A 109 -31.06 -9.32 14.98
CA GLU A 109 -31.77 -10.55 15.36
C GLU A 109 -32.66 -10.35 16.59
N CYS A 110 -32.17 -9.70 17.64
CA CYS A 110 -33.01 -9.35 18.81
C CYS A 110 -34.21 -8.48 18.41
N ARG A 111 -33.98 -7.44 17.58
CA ARG A 111 -35.07 -6.58 17.08
C ARG A 111 -36.07 -7.35 16.23
N LEU A 112 -35.61 -8.31 15.43
CA LEU A 112 -36.45 -9.17 14.62
C LEU A 112 -37.35 -10.05 15.49
N GLU A 113 -36.79 -10.67 16.53
CA GLU A 113 -37.55 -11.50 17.48
C GLU A 113 -38.64 -10.70 18.21
N GLU A 114 -38.31 -9.51 18.70
CA GLU A 114 -39.27 -8.62 19.35
C GLU A 114 -40.41 -8.21 18.39
N GLN A 115 -40.06 -7.88 17.14
CA GLN A 115 -41.04 -7.48 16.13
C GLN A 115 -41.96 -8.63 15.73
N LEU A 116 -41.42 -9.84 15.55
CA LEU A 116 -42.19 -11.05 15.30
C LEU A 116 -43.12 -11.39 16.47
N TYR A 117 -42.67 -11.19 17.71
CA TYR A 117 -43.53 -11.36 18.88
C TYR A 117 -44.72 -10.40 18.87
N LYS A 118 -44.50 -9.10 18.59
CA LYS A 118 -45.58 -8.11 18.45
C LYS A 118 -46.55 -8.48 17.34
N LEU A 119 -46.04 -8.87 16.17
CA LEU A 119 -46.87 -9.23 15.03
C LEU A 119 -47.74 -10.46 15.33
N ARG A 120 -47.18 -11.51 15.97
CA ARG A 120 -47.94 -12.69 16.41
C ARG A 120 -49.06 -12.36 17.39
N LYS A 121 -48.84 -11.39 18.29
CA LYS A 121 -49.87 -10.94 19.23
C LYS A 121 -51.02 -10.25 18.51
N ILE A 122 -50.72 -9.35 17.56
CA ILE A 122 -51.74 -8.65 16.76
C ILE A 122 -52.50 -9.65 15.87
N ASP A 123 -51.78 -10.58 15.23
CA ASP A 123 -52.37 -11.60 14.37
C ASP A 123 -53.35 -12.51 15.14
N LYS A 124 -52.99 -12.91 16.36
CA LYS A 124 -53.89 -13.63 17.26
C LYS A 124 -55.18 -12.84 17.54
N ASP A 125 -55.05 -11.58 17.94
CA ASP A 125 -56.20 -10.71 18.23
C ASP A 125 -57.07 -10.46 16.96
N LEU A 126 -56.43 -10.39 15.78
CA LEU A 126 -57.09 -10.24 14.49
C LEU A 126 -57.90 -11.49 14.14
N ILE A 127 -57.33 -12.69 14.28
CA ILE A 127 -58.01 -13.98 14.05
C ILE A 127 -59.20 -14.12 14.99
N GLU A 128 -59.02 -13.84 16.29
CA GLU A 128 -60.11 -13.88 17.27
C GLU A 128 -61.25 -12.92 16.91
N THR A 129 -60.93 -11.70 16.47
CA THR A 129 -61.92 -10.70 16.04
C THR A 129 -62.61 -11.13 14.74
N SER A 130 -61.87 -11.70 13.78
CA SER A 130 -62.41 -12.22 12.52
C SER A 130 -63.38 -13.36 12.75
N ASN A 131 -62.99 -14.37 13.55
CA ASN A 131 -63.85 -15.49 13.91
C ASN A 131 -65.12 -15.01 14.63
N SER A 132 -64.99 -14.03 15.53
CA SER A 132 -66.15 -13.43 16.22
C SER A 132 -67.10 -12.72 15.25
N TYR A 133 -66.55 -12.05 14.24
CA TYR A 133 -67.32 -11.39 13.19
C TYR A 133 -68.03 -12.40 12.27
N GLU A 134 -67.36 -13.48 11.86
CA GLU A 134 -67.95 -14.56 11.05
C GLU A 134 -69.13 -15.26 11.75
N MET A 135 -69.13 -15.31 13.08
CA MET A 135 -70.22 -15.89 13.88
C MET A 135 -71.42 -14.93 14.09
N THR A 136 -71.33 -13.67 13.66
CA THR A 136 -72.41 -12.68 13.81
C THR A 136 -73.77 -13.12 13.24
N PRO A 137 -73.87 -13.83 12.09
CA PRO A 137 -75.16 -14.27 11.55
C PRO A 137 -75.84 -15.35 12.39
N PHE A 138 -75.09 -16.06 13.23
CA PHE A 138 -75.59 -17.18 14.03
C PHE A 138 -75.90 -16.79 15.49
N ASN A 139 -75.30 -15.69 15.97
CA ASN A 139 -75.37 -15.27 17.37
C ASN A 139 -76.43 -14.18 17.66
N GLY A 140 -77.16 -13.71 16.65
CA GLY A 140 -78.24 -12.73 16.83
C GLY A 140 -77.78 -11.33 17.27
N MET A 141 -76.54 -10.94 16.95
CA MET A 141 -75.99 -9.62 17.30
C MET A 141 -76.74 -8.46 16.63
N SER A 142 -76.85 -7.34 17.34
CA SER A 142 -77.44 -6.11 16.83
C SER A 142 -76.52 -5.42 15.80
N PRO A 143 -77.05 -4.61 14.87
CA PRO A 143 -76.23 -3.85 13.93
C PRO A 143 -75.16 -2.98 14.60
N SER A 144 -75.42 -2.44 15.80
CA SER A 144 -74.45 -1.60 16.51
C SER A 144 -73.24 -2.40 17.02
N GLU A 145 -73.45 -3.64 17.45
CA GLU A 145 -72.39 -4.53 17.95
C GLU A 145 -71.51 -5.00 16.79
N ILE A 146 -72.12 -5.30 15.64
CA ILE A 146 -71.40 -5.64 14.40
C ILE A 146 -70.49 -4.49 13.97
N SER A 147 -70.99 -3.24 13.96
CA SER A 147 -70.18 -2.06 13.62
C SER A 147 -69.03 -1.77 14.61
N VAL A 148 -69.12 -2.22 15.87
CA VAL A 148 -68.00 -2.13 16.83
C VAL A 148 -66.93 -3.18 16.50
N LEU A 149 -67.34 -4.41 16.17
CA LEU A 149 -66.43 -5.48 15.73
C LEU A 149 -65.70 -5.12 14.44
N GLU A 150 -66.41 -4.59 13.44
CA GLU A 150 -65.81 -4.12 12.18
C GLU A 150 -64.74 -3.05 12.43
N ARG A 151 -65.04 -2.04 13.25
CA ARG A 151 -64.06 -1.00 13.60
C ARG A 151 -62.84 -1.57 14.31
N ARG A 152 -63.03 -2.53 15.23
CA ARG A 152 -61.92 -3.23 15.90
C ARG A 152 -61.07 -4.00 14.88
N TYR A 153 -61.71 -4.73 13.98
CA TYR A 153 -61.04 -5.49 12.92
C TYR A 153 -60.20 -4.58 12.02
N TYR A 154 -60.78 -3.51 11.48
CA TYR A 154 -60.04 -2.59 10.62
C TYR A 154 -58.90 -1.87 11.35
N ARG A 155 -59.07 -1.57 12.64
CA ARG A 155 -57.98 -1.00 13.46
C ARG A 155 -56.83 -1.99 13.63
N LEU A 156 -57.12 -3.24 14.01
CA LEU A 156 -56.11 -4.29 14.17
C LEU A 156 -55.41 -4.60 12.85
N LYS A 157 -56.17 -4.62 11.74
CA LYS A 157 -55.60 -4.81 10.39
C LYS A 157 -54.63 -3.68 10.02
N ALA A 158 -55.01 -2.42 10.25
CA ALA A 158 -54.12 -1.29 10.00
C ALA A 158 -52.86 -1.31 10.88
N GLU A 159 -52.98 -1.75 12.13
CA GLU A 159 -51.84 -1.94 13.03
C GLU A 159 -50.93 -3.08 12.55
N TYR A 160 -51.52 -4.21 12.14
CA TYR A 160 -50.79 -5.34 11.56
C TYR A 160 -50.01 -4.92 10.31
N ASP A 161 -50.66 -4.25 9.37
CA ASP A 161 -50.03 -3.79 8.12
C ASP A 161 -48.85 -2.83 8.41
N LYS A 162 -49.01 -1.95 9.41
CA LYS A 162 -47.94 -1.05 9.87
C LYS A 162 -46.76 -1.80 10.49
N GLU A 163 -47.02 -2.76 11.37
CA GLU A 163 -45.97 -3.55 12.01
C GLU A 163 -45.28 -4.51 11.03
N LYS A 164 -46.00 -4.96 9.99
CA LYS A 164 -45.43 -5.73 8.88
C LYS A 164 -44.42 -4.92 8.08
N VAL A 165 -44.70 -3.65 7.77
CA VAL A 165 -43.73 -2.76 7.10
C VAL A 165 -42.45 -2.60 7.92
N ARG A 166 -42.56 -2.51 9.26
CA ARG A 166 -41.37 -2.47 10.13
C ARG A 166 -40.60 -3.78 10.14
N LEU A 167 -41.29 -4.92 10.13
CA LEU A 167 -40.67 -6.23 10.01
C LEU A 167 -39.90 -6.36 8.69
N ASP A 168 -40.49 -5.91 7.59
CA ASP A 168 -39.82 -5.90 6.27
C ASP A 168 -38.55 -5.03 6.31
N ALA A 169 -38.60 -3.85 6.93
CA ALA A 169 -37.43 -2.99 7.08
C ALA A 169 -36.29 -3.65 7.89
N ILE A 170 -36.61 -4.33 9.00
CA ILE A 170 -35.63 -5.07 9.81
C ILE A 170 -35.04 -6.24 9.00
N ASN A 171 -35.88 -6.94 8.22
CA ASN A 171 -35.41 -8.01 7.35
C ASN A 171 -34.49 -7.52 6.23
N GLU A 172 -34.75 -6.35 5.65
CA GLU A 172 -33.85 -5.74 4.67
C GLU A 172 -32.51 -5.36 5.31
N GLU A 173 -32.51 -4.78 6.52
CA GLU A 173 -31.28 -4.53 7.29
C GLU A 173 -30.50 -5.81 7.61
N ARG A 174 -31.20 -6.89 7.97
CA ARG A 174 -30.57 -8.20 8.17
C ARG A 174 -29.93 -8.71 6.89
N LYS A 175 -30.63 -8.59 5.75
CA LYS A 175 -30.11 -8.99 4.44
C LYS A 175 -28.88 -8.18 4.05
N THR A 176 -28.84 -6.87 4.30
CA THR A 176 -27.67 -6.05 3.96
C THR A 176 -26.44 -6.49 4.75
N ILE A 177 -26.57 -6.74 6.07
CA ILE A 177 -25.46 -7.23 6.90
C ILE A 177 -24.97 -8.58 6.41
N ILE A 178 -25.87 -9.55 6.18
CA ILE A 178 -25.51 -10.89 5.69
C ILE A 178 -24.82 -10.81 4.33
N ASN A 179 -25.31 -9.96 3.44
CA ASN A 179 -24.73 -9.81 2.11
C ASN A 179 -23.34 -9.17 2.20
N MET A 180 -23.14 -8.16 3.05
CA MET A 180 -21.83 -7.57 3.31
C MET A 180 -20.85 -8.62 3.87
N THR A 181 -21.23 -9.37 4.90
CA THR A 181 -20.35 -10.38 5.51
C THR A 181 -20.01 -11.53 4.56
N SER A 182 -20.99 -11.96 3.75
CA SER A 182 -20.78 -13.01 2.76
C SER A 182 -19.90 -12.53 1.60
N ASN A 183 -20.02 -11.25 1.23
CA ASN A 183 -19.24 -10.66 0.16
C ASN A 183 -17.76 -10.52 0.53
N ILE A 184 -17.37 -10.47 1.81
CA ILE A 184 -15.94 -10.37 2.19
C ILE A 184 -15.18 -11.62 1.72
N GLY A 185 -15.74 -12.81 1.96
CA GLY A 185 -15.06 -14.09 1.71
C GLY A 185 -13.95 -14.39 2.73
N ASN A 186 -13.42 -15.61 2.70
CA ASN A 186 -12.31 -16.02 3.59
C ASN A 186 -10.93 -15.80 2.95
N ASP A 187 -10.89 -15.40 1.67
CA ASP A 187 -9.69 -15.33 0.83
C ASP A 187 -9.43 -13.90 0.34
N ILE A 188 -9.96 -12.88 1.05
CA ILE A 188 -9.85 -11.49 0.60
C ILE A 188 -8.40 -11.04 0.49
N PHE A 189 -7.54 -11.40 1.46
CA PHE A 189 -6.14 -11.02 1.46
C PHE A 189 -5.38 -11.72 0.32
N GLU A 190 -5.64 -13.01 0.09
CA GLU A 190 -5.12 -13.77 -1.04
C GLU A 190 -5.51 -13.12 -2.38
N ARG A 191 -6.81 -12.86 -2.57
CA ARG A 191 -7.34 -12.25 -3.81
C ARG A 191 -6.73 -10.89 -4.09
N ILE A 192 -6.57 -10.07 -3.04
CA ILE A 192 -5.94 -8.76 -3.16
C ILE A 192 -4.48 -8.90 -3.54
N SER A 193 -3.73 -9.79 -2.89
CA SER A 193 -2.34 -10.08 -3.25
C SER A 193 -2.22 -10.57 -4.70
N LEU A 194 -3.11 -11.46 -5.16
CA LEU A 194 -3.12 -11.94 -6.55
C LEU A 194 -3.38 -10.80 -7.55
N LYS A 195 -4.35 -9.93 -7.27
CA LYS A 195 -4.60 -8.73 -8.07
C LYS A 195 -3.37 -7.83 -8.09
N CYS A 196 -2.76 -7.56 -6.93
CA CYS A 196 -1.53 -6.78 -6.88
C CYS A 196 -0.39 -7.39 -7.70
N ASN A 197 -0.22 -8.72 -7.67
CA ASN A 197 0.79 -9.41 -8.50
C ASN A 197 0.49 -9.25 -10.00
N GLN A 198 -0.76 -9.37 -10.42
CA GLN A 198 -1.16 -9.17 -11.82
C GLN A 198 -0.86 -7.75 -12.30
N LEU A 199 -1.14 -6.74 -11.46
CA LEU A 199 -0.84 -5.35 -11.79
C LEU A 199 0.66 -5.09 -11.79
N LEU A 200 1.39 -5.66 -10.81
CA LEU A 200 2.83 -5.51 -10.72
C LEU A 200 3.51 -6.08 -11.97
N ALA A 201 3.08 -7.24 -12.46
CA ALA A 201 3.62 -7.85 -13.68
C ALA A 201 3.46 -6.95 -14.91
N VAL A 202 2.37 -6.17 -15.00
CA VAL A 202 2.18 -5.20 -16.09
C VAL A 202 3.05 -3.97 -15.86
N VAL A 203 3.01 -3.39 -14.66
CA VAL A 203 3.77 -2.19 -14.30
C VAL A 203 5.28 -2.40 -14.43
N GLU A 204 5.79 -3.56 -14.02
CA GLU A 204 7.22 -3.90 -14.10
C GLU A 204 7.71 -3.92 -15.56
N ASN A 205 6.91 -4.40 -16.51
CA ASN A 205 7.29 -4.31 -17.93
C ASN A 205 7.54 -2.87 -18.39
N TYR A 206 6.86 -1.88 -17.78
CA TYR A 206 7.00 -0.47 -18.14
C TYR A 206 8.03 0.28 -17.29
N VAL A 207 8.22 -0.15 -16.02
CA VAL A 207 9.36 0.26 -15.19
C VAL A 207 10.68 -0.20 -15.84
N ASP A 208 10.69 -1.40 -16.42
CA ASP A 208 11.81 -1.95 -17.18
C ASP A 208 11.92 -1.31 -18.58
N SER A 209 10.82 -0.86 -19.18
CA SER A 209 10.83 -0.18 -20.49
C SER A 209 11.46 1.21 -20.48
N ASP A 210 11.54 1.88 -19.32
CA ASP A 210 12.35 3.10 -19.15
C ASP A 210 13.84 2.81 -19.32
N SER A 211 14.24 1.53 -19.21
CA SER A 211 15.61 1.06 -19.47
C SER A 211 15.79 0.54 -20.90
N GLN A 212 14.72 0.41 -21.70
CA GLN A 212 14.77 -0.22 -23.02
C GLN A 212 15.12 0.70 -24.19
N LYS A 213 15.34 2.01 -23.98
CA LYS A 213 16.00 2.84 -25.01
C LYS A 213 17.52 2.79 -24.98
N GLU A 214 18.13 2.16 -23.97
CA GLU A 214 19.60 2.10 -23.88
C GLU A 214 20.20 0.71 -23.63
N GLN A 215 19.39 -0.35 -23.45
CA GLN A 215 19.92 -1.66 -23.05
C GLN A 215 19.47 -2.81 -23.96
N ASP A 216 19.86 -2.75 -25.23
CA ASP A 216 20.02 -3.93 -26.07
C ASP A 216 21.46 -4.46 -25.96
N ALA A 217 21.95 -4.58 -24.72
CA ALA A 217 23.19 -5.28 -24.41
C ALA A 217 23.25 -5.70 -22.93
N LYS A 218 22.87 -6.96 -22.70
CA LYS A 218 23.32 -7.88 -21.63
C LYS A 218 22.51 -7.94 -20.32
N LYS A 219 21.59 -8.91 -20.32
CA LYS A 219 21.50 -10.09 -19.41
C LYS A 219 21.94 -9.94 -17.95
N GLU A 220 20.95 -10.16 -17.07
CA GLU A 220 20.96 -10.85 -15.76
C GLU A 220 22.03 -10.48 -14.72
N GLU A 221 21.61 -9.85 -13.60
CA GLU A 221 21.84 -10.22 -12.18
C GLU A 221 21.66 -8.98 -11.23
N PRO A 222 21.67 -9.17 -9.89
CA PRO A 222 20.57 -8.99 -8.93
C PRO A 222 20.38 -7.51 -8.47
N GLU A 223 19.25 -7.21 -7.80
CA GLU A 223 18.96 -5.90 -7.17
C GLU A 223 20.19 -5.32 -6.47
N ALA A 224 20.82 -4.32 -7.08
CA ALA A 224 22.05 -3.73 -6.57
C ALA A 224 21.72 -2.89 -5.32
N ILE A 225 22.17 -3.38 -4.16
CA ILE A 225 22.11 -2.62 -2.90
C ILE A 225 22.98 -1.37 -3.08
N SER A 226 22.36 -0.18 -3.07
CA SER A 226 23.09 1.08 -2.98
C SER A 226 23.49 1.34 -1.53
N TYR A 227 24.80 1.46 -1.28
CA TYR A 227 25.36 1.79 0.03
C TYR A 227 25.02 3.21 0.51
N PHE A 228 24.82 4.16 -0.41
CA PHE A 228 24.57 5.57 -0.09
C PHE A 228 23.43 6.13 -0.93
N PRO A 229 22.63 7.05 -0.37
CA PRO A 229 21.57 7.73 -1.12
C PRO A 229 22.15 8.68 -2.18
N LEU A 230 21.44 8.82 -3.30
CA LEU A 230 21.86 9.68 -4.43
C LEU A 230 22.12 11.13 -4.00
N SER A 231 21.32 11.67 -3.07
CA SER A 231 21.49 13.04 -2.58
C SER A 231 22.85 13.28 -1.91
N LEU A 232 23.34 12.32 -1.13
CA LEU A 232 24.67 12.41 -0.51
C LEU A 232 25.77 12.38 -1.57
N ILE A 233 25.64 11.47 -2.55
CA ILE A 233 26.65 11.32 -3.59
C ILE A 233 26.65 12.50 -4.57
N ALA A 234 25.49 13.08 -4.87
CA ALA A 234 25.38 14.30 -5.68
C ALA A 234 26.14 15.48 -5.03
N ASN A 235 25.97 15.69 -3.72
CA ASN A 235 26.72 16.73 -3.01
C ASN A 235 28.25 16.47 -3.03
N ILE A 236 28.67 15.20 -2.91
CA ILE A 236 30.09 14.83 -3.02
C ILE A 236 30.59 15.04 -4.45
N HIS A 237 29.78 14.71 -5.46
CA HIS A 237 30.09 14.89 -6.87
C HIS A 237 30.33 16.37 -7.19
N GLU A 238 29.47 17.29 -6.71
CA GLU A 238 29.67 18.73 -6.90
C GLU A 238 31.03 19.23 -6.38
N VAL A 239 31.52 18.68 -5.27
CA VAL A 239 32.82 19.05 -4.70
C VAL A 239 33.99 18.35 -5.38
N CYS A 240 33.82 17.11 -5.84
CA CYS A 240 34.92 16.25 -6.25
C CYS A 240 35.08 16.10 -7.77
N ASN A 241 34.04 16.39 -8.56
CA ASN A 241 34.04 16.23 -10.01
C ASN A 241 34.95 17.25 -10.69
N GLY A 242 35.86 16.79 -11.55
CA GLY A 242 36.89 17.63 -12.17
C GLY A 242 38.08 17.95 -11.26
N GLU A 243 37.93 17.81 -9.94
CA GLU A 243 38.97 18.09 -8.94
C GLU A 243 39.66 16.79 -8.46
N GLN A 244 39.01 16.02 -7.58
CA GLN A 244 39.56 14.74 -7.06
C GLN A 244 39.42 13.60 -8.07
N PHE A 245 38.35 13.62 -8.85
CA PHE A 245 38.07 12.66 -9.91
C PHE A 245 38.05 13.35 -11.27
N ALA A 246 38.37 12.60 -12.32
CA ALA A 246 38.15 13.06 -13.69
C ALA A 246 36.66 13.39 -13.92
N GLU A 247 36.38 14.30 -14.86
CA GLU A 247 35.01 14.70 -15.19
C GLU A 247 34.16 13.48 -15.57
N THR A 248 33.05 13.29 -14.85
CA THR A 248 32.11 12.19 -15.03
C THR A 248 30.69 12.68 -14.74
N ASP A 249 29.69 12.02 -15.33
CA ASP A 249 28.29 12.34 -15.03
C ASP A 249 27.95 12.01 -13.56
N SER A 250 27.01 12.76 -12.98
CA SER A 250 26.63 12.58 -11.56
C SER A 250 26.03 11.19 -11.30
N ILE A 251 25.31 10.64 -12.28
CA ILE A 251 24.73 9.29 -12.23
C ILE A 251 25.84 8.24 -12.31
N ASP A 252 26.79 8.39 -13.23
CA ASP A 252 27.95 7.49 -13.34
C ASP A 252 28.79 7.47 -12.06
N PHE A 253 29.03 8.65 -11.48
CA PHE A 253 29.71 8.78 -10.19
C PHE A 253 28.93 8.08 -9.07
N PHE A 254 27.61 8.24 -9.03
CA PHE A 254 26.74 7.55 -8.07
C PHE A 254 26.85 6.03 -8.17
N HIS A 255 26.77 5.48 -9.38
CA HIS A 255 26.89 4.04 -9.58
C HIS A 255 28.28 3.52 -9.24
N ALA A 256 29.33 4.27 -9.57
CA ALA A 256 30.71 3.89 -9.27
C ALA A 256 31.00 3.88 -7.76
N ILE A 257 30.54 4.89 -7.02
CA ILE A 257 30.70 4.95 -5.55
C ILE A 257 29.88 3.84 -4.86
N ASN A 258 28.72 3.47 -5.41
CA ASN A 258 27.87 2.40 -4.89
C ASN A 258 28.23 0.98 -5.38
N LEU A 259 29.29 0.82 -6.17
CA LEU A 259 29.78 -0.47 -6.66
C LEU A 259 28.75 -1.24 -7.51
N HIS A 260 27.91 -0.54 -8.28
CA HIS A 260 26.96 -1.17 -9.19
C HIS A 260 27.67 -1.82 -10.39
N SER A 261 27.16 -2.97 -10.86
CA SER A 261 27.87 -3.90 -11.75
C SER A 261 28.22 -3.39 -13.16
N ASN A 262 27.75 -2.22 -13.59
CA ASN A 262 27.63 -1.88 -15.01
C ASN A 262 28.28 -0.57 -15.50
N LEU A 263 29.24 0.06 -14.81
CA LEU A 263 29.72 1.38 -15.26
C LEU A 263 31.23 1.62 -15.20
N HIS A 264 31.64 2.58 -16.04
CA HIS A 264 33.00 3.03 -16.28
C HIS A 264 33.72 3.35 -14.95
N PRO A 265 34.94 2.87 -14.73
CA PRO A 265 35.67 3.13 -13.50
C PRO A 265 35.95 4.64 -13.39
N ILE A 266 35.48 5.25 -12.30
CA ILE A 266 35.85 6.63 -11.98
C ILE A 266 37.37 6.69 -11.75
N GLN A 267 38.02 7.68 -12.36
CA GLN A 267 39.47 7.82 -12.30
C GLN A 267 39.85 8.93 -11.33
N ILE A 268 40.76 8.62 -10.42
CA ILE A 268 41.34 9.61 -9.51
C ILE A 268 42.34 10.48 -10.28
N ASN A 269 42.24 11.80 -10.13
CA ASN A 269 43.20 12.74 -10.72
C ASN A 269 44.59 12.61 -10.06
N ASN A 270 45.63 12.99 -10.81
CA ASN A 270 47.02 12.86 -10.34
C ASN A 270 47.26 13.68 -9.07
N GLY A 271 47.72 13.01 -8.00
CA GLY A 271 47.98 13.64 -6.70
C GLY A 271 46.82 13.57 -5.70
N GLU A 272 45.63 13.15 -6.13
CA GLU A 272 44.40 13.22 -5.32
C GLU A 272 44.14 11.98 -4.46
N LYS A 273 44.93 10.91 -4.62
CA LYS A 273 44.73 9.62 -3.92
C LYS A 273 44.61 9.77 -2.39
N VAL A 274 45.30 10.74 -1.78
CA VAL A 274 45.23 10.97 -0.32
C VAL A 274 43.88 11.57 0.09
N ARG A 275 43.37 12.56 -0.65
CA ARG A 275 42.06 13.17 -0.41
C ARG A 275 40.93 12.18 -0.66
N VAL A 276 41.05 11.37 -1.73
CA VAL A 276 40.10 10.29 -1.99
C VAL A 276 40.10 9.24 -0.87
N CYS A 277 41.26 8.88 -0.29
CA CYS A 277 41.29 8.00 0.89
C CYS A 277 40.52 8.59 2.09
N TYR A 278 40.59 9.91 2.29
CA TYR A 278 39.82 10.57 3.35
C TYR A 278 38.31 10.56 3.05
N LEU A 279 37.90 10.86 1.82
CA LEU A 279 36.50 10.72 1.39
C LEU A 279 35.97 9.30 1.65
N ILE A 280 36.73 8.28 1.23
CA ILE A 280 36.38 6.87 1.48
C ILE A 280 36.20 6.60 2.98
N SER A 281 37.03 7.19 3.84
CA SER A 281 36.87 7.04 5.29
C SER A 281 35.61 7.71 5.84
N CYS A 282 35.25 8.90 5.34
CA CYS A 282 34.03 9.58 5.73
C CYS A 282 32.78 8.76 5.35
N LEU A 283 32.78 8.19 4.14
CA LEU A 283 31.72 7.30 3.67
C LEU A 283 31.69 5.96 4.44
N ALA A 284 32.85 5.37 4.73
CA ALA A 284 32.91 4.14 5.52
C ALA A 284 32.35 4.34 6.94
N ASP A 285 32.56 5.51 7.54
CA ASP A 285 32.08 5.86 8.87
C ASP A 285 30.54 5.95 8.95
N THR A 286 29.83 6.11 7.83
CA THR A 286 28.35 6.13 7.80
C THR A 286 27.73 4.73 7.67
N LEU A 287 28.52 3.70 7.36
CA LEU A 287 28.05 2.32 7.20
C LEU A 287 28.29 1.50 8.46
N GLU A 288 27.43 0.53 8.76
CA GLU A 288 27.63 -0.47 9.82
C GLU A 288 28.35 -1.72 9.30
N SER A 289 29.06 -2.45 10.16
CA SER A 289 29.62 -3.77 9.81
C SER A 289 28.49 -4.81 9.73
N PRO A 290 28.45 -5.71 8.72
CA PRO A 290 29.53 -6.04 7.79
C PRO A 290 29.56 -5.24 6.48
N GLN A 291 28.53 -4.43 6.18
CA GLN A 291 28.41 -3.68 4.93
C GLN A 291 29.57 -2.70 4.72
N ARG A 292 30.04 -2.07 5.80
CA ARG A 292 31.23 -1.21 5.80
C ARG A 292 32.45 -1.90 5.19
N GLU A 293 32.73 -3.13 5.60
CA GLU A 293 33.92 -3.88 5.16
C GLU A 293 33.78 -4.34 3.71
N GLN A 294 32.57 -4.77 3.33
CA GLN A 294 32.26 -5.16 1.95
C GLN A 294 32.44 -3.98 1.00
N TRP A 295 31.82 -2.84 1.31
CA TRP A 295 31.95 -1.62 0.52
C TRP A 295 33.39 -1.12 0.46
N LEU A 296 34.07 -1.02 1.61
CA LEU A 296 35.45 -0.52 1.67
C LEU A 296 36.39 -1.36 0.82
N ASN A 297 36.28 -2.70 0.87
CA ASN A 297 37.10 -3.56 0.03
C ASN A 297 36.79 -3.40 -1.46
N GLY A 298 35.50 -3.28 -1.82
CA GLY A 298 35.07 -3.08 -3.21
C GLY A 298 35.53 -1.76 -3.80
N ILE A 299 35.34 -0.64 -3.09
CA ILE A 299 35.70 0.69 -3.61
C ILE A 299 37.22 0.87 -3.72
N LEU A 300 37.99 0.30 -2.78
CA LEU A 300 39.44 0.31 -2.86
C LEU A 300 39.97 -0.50 -4.05
N ALA A 301 39.33 -1.63 -4.37
CA ALA A 301 39.65 -2.41 -5.55
C ALA A 301 39.32 -1.66 -6.85
N ASN A 302 38.14 -1.02 -6.93
CA ASN A 302 37.71 -0.26 -8.10
C ASN A 302 38.61 0.95 -8.40
N LEU A 303 39.16 1.59 -7.36
CA LEU A 303 40.00 2.78 -7.47
C LEU A 303 41.51 2.48 -7.55
N ASP A 304 41.90 1.21 -7.59
CA ASP A 304 43.31 0.77 -7.53
C ASP A 304 44.08 1.41 -6.34
N ILE A 305 43.48 1.29 -5.15
CA ILE A 305 44.07 1.73 -3.88
C ILE A 305 44.34 0.50 -3.01
N LYS A 306 45.61 0.24 -2.71
CA LYS A 306 46.00 -0.82 -1.78
C LYS A 306 45.50 -0.49 -0.36
N MET A 307 44.90 -1.48 0.32
CA MET A 307 44.46 -1.36 1.72
C MET A 307 45.57 -0.84 2.66
N SER A 308 46.82 -1.23 2.44
CA SER A 308 47.97 -0.73 3.21
C SER A 308 48.23 0.77 3.01
N PHE A 309 48.06 1.27 1.78
CA PHE A 309 48.15 2.69 1.48
C PHE A 309 46.99 3.45 2.11
N TYR A 310 45.75 2.97 1.92
CA TYR A 310 44.56 3.55 2.53
C TYR A 310 44.74 3.75 4.04
N ARG A 311 45.10 2.69 4.78
CA ARG A 311 45.31 2.73 6.25
C ARG A 311 46.38 3.73 6.69
N SER A 312 47.40 3.98 5.86
CA SER A 312 48.46 4.95 6.17
C SER A 312 48.05 6.39 5.86
N LYS A 313 47.09 6.61 4.95
CA LYS A 313 46.85 7.91 4.30
C LYS A 313 45.50 8.55 4.60
N TYR A 314 44.48 7.77 4.94
CA TYR A 314 43.11 8.27 5.07
C TYR A 314 42.94 9.40 6.10
N ARG A 315 43.74 9.43 7.17
CA ARG A 315 43.71 10.53 8.18
C ARG A 315 44.62 11.71 7.86
N GLN A 316 45.41 11.68 6.78
CA GLN A 316 46.35 12.76 6.50
C GLN A 316 45.69 14.12 6.28
N PRO A 317 44.52 14.22 5.62
CA PRO A 317 43.88 15.52 5.44
C PRO A 317 43.43 16.22 6.73
N ILE A 318 43.30 15.46 7.83
CA ILE A 318 42.95 15.95 9.17
C ILE A 318 44.09 15.78 10.19
N SER A 319 45.33 15.68 9.72
CA SER A 319 46.51 15.60 10.60
C SER A 319 46.79 16.93 11.31
N ASP A 320 47.70 16.95 12.30
CA ASP A 320 48.01 18.14 13.09
C ASP A 320 48.53 19.32 12.26
N MET A 321 49.16 19.05 11.12
CA MET A 321 49.69 20.05 10.19
C MET A 321 49.29 19.70 8.74
N PRO A 322 48.02 19.85 8.35
CA PRO A 322 47.57 19.53 7.00
C PRO A 322 48.00 20.65 6.03
N SER A 323 48.17 20.32 4.75
CA SER A 323 48.30 21.36 3.71
C SER A 323 46.99 22.15 3.60
N GLU A 324 47.08 23.40 3.14
CA GLU A 324 45.89 24.25 2.96
C GLU A 324 44.83 23.56 2.09
N SER A 325 45.24 22.95 0.97
CA SER A 325 44.35 22.19 0.08
C SER A 325 43.67 20.99 0.75
N ASN A 326 44.37 20.31 1.67
CA ASN A 326 43.80 19.20 2.41
C ASN A 326 42.79 19.68 3.45
N LYS A 327 43.08 20.82 4.09
CA LYS A 327 42.19 21.45 5.05
C LYS A 327 40.89 21.92 4.38
N THR A 328 41.00 22.66 3.27
CA THR A 328 39.84 23.12 2.49
C THR A 328 38.95 21.95 2.07
N PHE A 329 39.55 20.87 1.54
CA PHE A 329 38.81 19.68 1.16
C PHE A 329 38.14 18.99 2.36
N ALA A 330 38.85 18.88 3.49
CA ALA A 330 38.30 18.25 4.68
C ALA A 330 37.12 19.04 5.28
N ASP A 331 37.19 20.37 5.24
CA ASP A 331 36.12 21.25 5.70
C ASP A 331 34.89 21.19 4.76
N ALA A 332 35.10 21.15 3.43
CA ALA A 332 34.01 20.95 2.47
C ALA A 332 33.27 19.61 2.68
N LEU A 333 34.00 18.52 2.95
CA LEU A 333 33.37 17.25 3.27
C LEU A 333 32.64 17.29 4.63
N ARG A 334 33.19 17.96 5.64
CA ARG A 334 32.51 18.10 6.94
C ARG A 334 31.15 18.77 6.82
N GLU A 335 31.05 19.79 5.99
CA GLU A 335 29.77 20.47 5.70
C GLU A 335 28.75 19.49 5.07
N ILE A 336 29.17 18.66 4.11
CA ILE A 336 28.31 17.64 3.47
C ILE A 336 27.83 16.59 4.49
N PHE A 337 28.73 16.10 5.36
CA PHE A 337 28.41 15.06 6.33
C PHE A 337 27.76 15.60 7.63
N GLY A 338 27.56 16.92 7.74
CA GLY A 338 26.96 17.58 8.90
C GLY A 338 27.78 17.44 10.19
N LYS A 339 29.11 17.41 10.10
CA LYS A 339 30.03 17.19 11.23
C LYS A 339 30.85 18.41 11.61
#